data_AF-A0A2D5WX74-F1
#
_entry.id   AF-A0A2D5WX74-F1
#
_cell.length_a   1.000
_cell.length_b   1.000
_cell.length_c   1.000
_cell.angle_alpha   90.00
_cell.angle_beta   90.00
_cell.angle_gamma   90.00
#
_symmetry.space_group_name_H-M   'P 1'
#
loop_
_entity.id
_entity.type
_entity.pdbx_description
1 polymer ?
#
loop_
_entity_poly.entity_id
_entity_poly.type
_entity_poly.pdbx_seq_one_letter_code
_entity_poly.pdbx_strand_id
1 'polypeptide(L)' 'YLRLLEYIEPDYVHVFQEGSIIESGDKSLANKIDTEGYAY' A
#
# COMPACT_ATOMS: atom_id res chain seq x y z
N TYR A 1 9.10 13.61 -6.45
CA TYR A 1 8.58 13.19 -5.13
C TYR A 1 9.31 11.92 -4.73
N LEU A 2 9.95 11.90 -3.56
CA LEU A 2 10.64 10.72 -3.04
C LEU A 2 9.62 9.83 -2.32
N ARG A 3 9.48 8.55 -2.70
CA ARG A 3 8.57 7.63 -1.99
C ARG A 3 9.25 7.12 -0.72
N LEU A 4 8.66 7.42 0.43
CA LEU A 4 9.18 6.99 1.75
C LEU A 4 9.31 5.46 1.85
N LEU A 5 8.47 4.73 1.12
CA LEU A 5 8.43 3.27 1.04
C LEU A 5 9.67 2.64 0.36
N GLU A 6 10.50 3.42 -0.36
CA GLU A 6 11.75 2.89 -0.93
C GLU A 6 12.86 2.73 0.12
N TYR A 7 12.73 3.36 1.29
CA TYR A 7 13.73 3.34 2.37
C TYR A 7 13.26 2.63 3.64
N ILE A 8 11.98 2.27 3.70
CA ILE A 8 11.37 1.61 4.85
C ILE A 8 10.62 0.40 4.31
N GLU A 9 11.02 -0.78 4.76
CA GLU A 9 10.31 -2.02 4.47
C GLU A 9 9.18 -2.19 5.49
N PRO A 10 7.90 -2.03 5.12
CA PRO A 10 6.80 -2.23 6.06
C PRO A 10 6.56 -3.72 6.28
N ASP A 11 6.45 -4.11 7.55
CA ASP A 11 6.00 -5.46 7.93
C ASP A 11 4.50 -5.68 7.63
N TYR A 12 3.72 -4.60 7.71
CA TYR A 12 2.27 -4.61 7.48
C TYR A 12 1.83 -3.37 6.72
N VAL A 13 0.94 -3.58 5.75
CA VAL A 13 0.34 -2.55 4.91
C VAL A 13 -1.18 -2.66 5.03
N HIS A 14 -1.85 -1.54 5.25
CA HIS A 14 -3.31 -1.44 5.31
C HIS A 14 -3.80 -0.45 4.25
N VAL A 15 -4.77 -0.87 3.44
CA VAL A 15 -5.41 -0.01 2.43
C VAL A 15 -6.68 0.58 3.04
N PHE A 16 -6.73 1.90 3.07
CA PHE A 16 -7.84 2.66 3.64
C PHE A 16 -8.66 3.29 2.53
N GLN A 17 -9.95 3.00 2.48
CA GLN A 17 -10.89 3.57 1.53
C GLN A 17 -12.23 3.85 2.23
N GLU A 18 -12.86 4.97 1.90
CA GLU A 18 -14.18 5.36 2.44
C GLU A 18 -14.31 5.30 3.98
N GLY A 19 -13.22 5.60 4.70
CA GLY A 19 -13.23 5.62 6.16
C GLY A 19 -13.02 4.25 6.82
N SER A 20 -12.75 3.20 6.05
CA SER A 20 -12.53 1.84 6.54
C SER A 20 -11.30 1.18 5.92
N ILE A 21 -10.77 0.15 6.58
CA ILE A 21 -9.72 -0.70 6.03
C ILE A 21 -10.39 -1.71 5.11
N ILE A 22 -10.10 -1.64 3.80
CA ILE A 22 -10.64 -2.56 2.81
C ILE A 22 -9.73 -3.77 2.57
N GLU A 23 -8.41 -3.59 2.77
CA GLU A 23 -7.42 -4.64 2.53
C GLU A 23 -6.23 -4.48 3.47
N SER A 24 -5.59 -5.60 3.81
CA SER A 24 -4.40 -5.63 4.65
C SER A 24 -3.49 -6.76 4.20
N GLY A 25 -2.20 -6.51 4.16
CA GLY A 25 -1.22 -7.46 3.66
C GLY A 25 0.20 -7.07 4.04
N ASP A 26 1.15 -7.80 3.49
CA ASP A 26 2.57 -7.47 3.62
C ASP A 26 2.99 -6.43 2.57
N LYS A 27 4.29 -6.14 2.50
CA LYS A 27 4.89 -5.23 1.50
C LYS A 27 4.51 -5.53 0.05
N SER A 28 4.08 -6.74 -0.29
CA SER A 28 3.67 -7.09 -1.65
C SER A 28 2.40 -6.33 -2.07
N LEU A 29 1.53 -5.98 -1.11
CA LEU A 29 0.33 -5.19 -1.34
C LEU A 29 0.67 -3.78 -1.82
N ALA A 30 1.70 -3.16 -1.24
CA ALA A 30 2.17 -1.85 -1.67
C ALA A 30 2.68 -1.87 -3.12
N ASN A 31 3.47 -2.89 -3.49
CA ASN A 31 3.96 -3.04 -4.86
C ASN A 31 2.82 -3.23 -5.88
N LYS A 32 1.77 -3.95 -5.46
CA LYS A 32 0.59 -4.18 -6.30
C LYS A 32 -0.18 -2.89 -6.58
N ILE A 33 -0.41 -2.06 -5.57
CA ILE A 33 -1.05 -0.74 -5.71
C ILE A 33 -0.21 0.19 -6.61
N ASP A 34 1.11 0.13 -6.47
CA ASP A 34 2.03 0.92 -7.29
C ASP A 34 2.00 0.51 -8.78
N THR A 35 1.72 -0.77 -9.06
CA THR A 35 1.72 -1.33 -10.42
C THR A 35 0.36 -1.24 -11.10
N GLU A 36 -0.72 -1.53 -10.37
CA GLU A 36 -2.10 -1.52 -10.88
C GLU A 36 -2.73 -0.11 -10.81
N GLY A 37 -2.10 0.83 -10.10
CA GLY A 37 -2.66 2.14 -9.75
C GLY A 37 -3.66 2.03 -8.60
N TYR A 38 -4.11 3.18 -8.07
CA TYR A 38 -5.24 3.26 -7.12
C TYR A 38 -6.57 2.90 -7.81
N ALA A 39 -6.63 1.76 -8.50
CA ALA A 39 -7.80 1.26 -9.20
C ALA A 39 -8.65 0.43 -8.24
N TYR A 40 -9.10 1.08 -7.17
CA TYR A 40 -10.28 0.69 -6.40
C TYR A 40 -10.99 1.95 -5.94
#